data_AF-A0A920HJU1-F1
#
_entry.id   AF-A0A920HJU1-F1
#
_cell.length_a   1.000
_cell.length_b   1.000
_cell.length_c   1.000
_cell.angle_alpha   90.00
_cell.angle_beta   90.00
_cell.angle_gamma   90.00
#
_symmetry.space_group_name_H-M   'P 1'
#
loop_
_entity.id
_entity.type
_entity.pdbx_description
1 polymer ?
#
loop_
_entity_poly.entity_id
_entity_poly.type
_entity_poly.pdbx_seq_one_letter_code
_entity_poly.pdbx_strand_id
1 'polypeptide(L)'
;MSDWQGGNYSSGWSKNRVPNKENEYSMSYHLQFESNMTLTGANADNRVMANPSELRYVLQSIYLDLTNQKYSGPALGPYLDRYVKLAVESIKNLEKSSCYIWSR
;
A
#
# COMPACT_ATOMS: atom_id res chain seq x y z
N MET A 1 20.95 -24.87 10.17
CA MET A 1 19.78 -25.20 9.33
C MET A 1 18.60 -24.35 9.79
N SER A 2 17.87 -23.76 8.84
CA SER A 2 16.65 -22.96 9.02
C SER A 2 16.81 -21.52 9.54
N ASP A 3 17.16 -20.64 8.59
CA ASP A 3 16.65 -19.26 8.58
C ASP A 3 16.01 -19.00 7.19
N TRP A 4 14.80 -19.52 7.02
CA TRP A 4 13.98 -19.41 5.79
C TRP A 4 12.53 -18.98 6.10
N GLN A 5 12.28 -18.47 7.32
CA GLN A 5 10.93 -18.18 7.84
C GLN A 5 10.84 -16.77 8.48
N GLY A 6 11.43 -15.75 7.85
CA GLY A 6 10.94 -14.37 7.95
C GLY A 6 10.71 -13.79 9.35
N GLY A 7 11.53 -14.15 10.34
CA GLY A 7 11.24 -13.89 11.76
C GLY A 7 11.41 -12.44 12.24
N ASN A 8 11.82 -11.49 11.39
CA ASN A 8 12.27 -10.17 11.86
C ASN A 8 11.46 -8.96 11.36
N TYR A 9 10.51 -9.13 10.43
CA TYR A 9 9.70 -8.01 9.92
C TYR A 9 8.39 -7.77 10.70
N SER A 10 8.01 -8.70 11.59
CA SER A 10 6.71 -8.68 12.28
C SER A 10 6.67 -7.81 13.54
N SER A 11 7.79 -7.63 14.24
CA SER A 11 7.79 -7.01 15.58
C SER A 11 7.48 -5.50 15.56
N GLY A 12 7.99 -4.76 14.56
CA GLY A 12 7.65 -3.35 14.34
C GLY A 12 6.26 -3.16 13.73
N TRP A 13 5.89 -4.03 12.78
CA TRP A 13 4.60 -4.01 12.12
C TRP A 13 3.43 -4.28 13.07
N SER A 14 3.53 -5.29 13.92
CA SER A 14 2.46 -5.71 14.82
C SER A 14 2.17 -4.70 15.94
N LYS A 15 3.19 -3.96 16.39
CA LYS A 15 3.05 -2.94 17.45
C LYS A 15 2.18 -1.76 17.00
N ASN A 16 2.25 -1.37 15.72
CA ASN A 16 1.51 -0.24 15.17
C ASN A 16 0.04 -0.58 14.82
N ARG A 17 -0.36 -1.85 14.97
CA ARG A 17 -1.75 -2.32 14.76
C ARG A 17 -2.52 -2.51 16.06
N VAL A 18 -1.91 -2.29 17.21
CA VAL A 18 -2.60 -2.28 18.50
C VAL A 18 -2.94 -0.83 18.85
N PRO A 19 -4.22 -0.44 18.87
CA PRO A 19 -4.61 0.92 19.20
C PRO A 19 -4.32 1.19 20.68
N ASN A 20 -3.34 2.05 20.95
CA ASN A 20 -2.92 2.47 22.28
C ASN A 20 -3.15 3.98 22.46
N LYS A 21 -3.21 4.44 23.71
CA LYS A 21 -3.27 5.88 24.04
C LYS A 21 -2.12 6.69 23.45
N GLU A 22 -0.95 6.07 23.27
CA GLU A 22 0.24 6.69 22.69
C GLU A 22 0.12 6.97 21.19
N ASN A 23 -0.73 6.22 20.47
CA ASN A 23 -0.99 6.40 19.04
C ASN A 23 -2.33 7.10 18.78
N GLU A 24 -2.88 7.82 19.76
CA GLU A 24 -4.18 8.51 19.65
C GLU A 24 -5.34 7.57 19.25
N TYR A 25 -5.28 6.29 19.65
CA TYR A 25 -6.23 5.25 19.21
C TYR A 25 -6.27 5.02 17.68
N SER A 26 -5.25 5.49 16.95
CA SER A 26 -5.08 5.26 15.52
C SER A 26 -4.29 3.97 15.24
N MET A 27 -4.45 3.43 14.04
CA MET A 27 -3.77 2.22 13.57
C MET A 27 -3.16 2.46 12.20
N SER A 28 -2.05 1.79 11.91
CA SER A 28 -1.46 1.80 10.57
C SER A 28 -2.43 1.18 9.55
N TYR A 29 -2.69 1.88 8.46
CA TYR A 29 -3.54 1.39 7.37
C TYR A 29 -2.68 0.70 6.29
N HIS A 30 -3.00 -0.56 5.98
CA HIS A 30 -2.30 -1.35 4.97
C HIS A 30 -3.20 -1.57 3.74
N LEU A 31 -2.86 -0.88 2.65
CA LEU A 31 -3.45 -1.08 1.33
C LEU A 31 -2.52 -1.92 0.46
N GLN A 32 -3.01 -3.07 -0.01
CA GLN A 32 -2.25 -3.98 -0.87
C GLN A 32 -2.86 -4.04 -2.27
N PHE A 33 -2.05 -3.74 -3.29
CA PHE A 33 -2.38 -4.01 -4.69
C PHE A 33 -1.65 -5.28 -5.13
N GLU A 34 -2.37 -6.31 -5.58
CA GLU A 34 -1.78 -7.58 -6.00
C GLU A 34 -2.59 -8.26 -7.11
N SER A 35 -1.90 -9.04 -7.95
CA SER A 35 -2.56 -9.89 -8.97
C SER A 35 -2.94 -11.26 -8.43
N ASN A 36 -2.14 -11.80 -7.51
CA ASN A 36 -2.33 -13.10 -6.90
C ASN A 36 -2.40 -12.95 -5.38
N MET A 37 -3.12 -13.86 -4.72
CA MET A 37 -3.28 -13.85 -3.27
C MET A 37 -1.97 -14.17 -2.55
N THR A 38 -1.54 -13.28 -1.66
CA THR A 38 -0.32 -13.46 -0.85
C THR A 38 -0.61 -13.42 0.66
N LEU A 39 0.30 -13.96 1.48
CA LEU A 39 0.22 -13.89 2.95
C LEU A 39 0.20 -12.44 3.47
N THR A 40 0.92 -11.55 2.79
CA THR A 40 0.89 -10.11 3.08
C THR A 40 -0.43 -9.46 2.69
N GLY A 41 -1.04 -9.91 1.58
CA GLY A 41 -2.39 -9.50 1.20
C GLY A 41 -3.44 -9.93 2.23
N ALA A 42 -3.34 -11.15 2.77
CA ALA A 42 -4.27 -11.64 3.79
C ALA A 42 -4.28 -10.81 5.09
N ASN A 43 -3.15 -10.15 5.40
CA ASN A 43 -3.02 -9.26 6.55
C ASN A 43 -3.27 -7.78 6.21
N ALA A 44 -3.55 -7.45 4.95
CA ALA A 44 -3.86 -6.07 4.54
C ALA A 44 -5.29 -5.70 4.95
N ASP A 45 -5.50 -4.43 5.28
CA ASP A 45 -6.84 -3.93 5.60
C ASP A 45 -7.71 -3.89 4.35
N ASN A 46 -7.14 -3.43 3.23
CA ASN A 46 -7.79 -3.47 1.93
C ASN A 46 -6.90 -4.16 0.91
N ARG A 47 -7.52 -5.12 0.22
CA ARG A 47 -6.91 -5.85 -0.89
C ARG A 47 -7.56 -5.40 -2.19
N VAL A 48 -6.74 -4.88 -3.10
CA VAL A 48 -7.16 -4.43 -4.42
C VAL A 48 -6.58 -5.41 -5.43
N MET A 49 -7.45 -6.22 -6.01
CA MET A 49 -7.07 -7.13 -7.08
C MET A 49 -6.87 -6.33 -8.36
N ALA A 50 -5.70 -6.46 -8.98
CA ALA A 50 -5.36 -5.79 -10.23
C ALA A 50 -4.51 -6.70 -11.11
N ASN A 51 -4.73 -6.64 -12.42
CA ASN A 51 -3.89 -7.40 -13.35
C ASN A 51 -2.44 -6.90 -13.31
N PRO A 52 -1.45 -7.73 -13.66
CA PRO A 52 -0.04 -7.33 -13.65
C PRO A 52 0.24 -6.07 -14.48
N SER A 53 -0.45 -5.93 -15.62
CA SER A 53 -0.36 -4.73 -16.47
C SER A 53 -0.93 -3.49 -15.77
N GLU A 54 -2.05 -3.64 -15.06
CA GLU A 54 -2.71 -2.56 -14.33
C GLU A 54 -1.89 -2.10 -13.12
N LEU A 55 -1.19 -3.02 -12.43
CA LEU A 55 -0.28 -2.69 -11.33
C LEU A 55 0.82 -1.70 -11.75
N ARG A 56 1.35 -1.85 -12.98
CA ARG A 56 2.35 -0.93 -13.52
C ARG A 56 1.76 0.47 -13.73
N TYR A 57 0.53 0.55 -14.22
CA TYR A 57 -0.19 1.81 -14.39
C TYR A 57 -0.55 2.47 -13.07
N VAL A 58 -0.98 1.69 -12.07
CA VAL A 58 -1.24 2.14 -10.68
C VAL A 58 0.01 2.74 -10.05
N LEU A 59 1.16 2.06 -10.17
CA LEU A 59 2.43 2.57 -9.66
C LEU A 59 2.81 3.90 -10.35
N GLN A 60 2.68 3.94 -11.68
CA GLN A 60 2.99 5.14 -12.46
C GLN A 60 2.07 6.31 -12.10
N SER A 61 0.77 6.07 -11.92
CA SER A 61 -0.17 7.13 -11.54
C SER A 61 0.14 7.70 -10.17
N ILE A 62 0.43 6.85 -9.17
CA ILE A 62 0.81 7.29 -7.82
C ILE A 62 2.10 8.12 -7.88
N TYR A 63 3.12 7.65 -8.60
CA TYR A 63 4.39 8.36 -8.71
C TYR A 63 4.25 9.74 -9.38
N LEU A 64 3.48 9.83 -10.47
CA LEU A 64 3.26 11.10 -11.16
C LEU A 64 2.44 12.08 -10.30
N ASP A 65 1.40 11.58 -9.61
CA ASP A 65 0.56 12.40 -8.72
C ASP A 65 1.32 12.97 -7.52
N LEU A 66 2.35 12.26 -7.04
CA LEU A 66 3.25 12.72 -5.99
C LEU A 66 4.29 13.72 -6.51
N THR A 67 4.72 13.59 -7.77
CA THR A 67 5.67 14.51 -8.42
C THR A 67 5.00 15.70 -9.10
N ASN A 68 3.69 15.88 -8.90
CA ASN A 68 2.84 16.90 -9.53
C ASN A 68 2.83 16.86 -11.07
N GLN A 69 3.06 15.67 -11.64
CA GLN A 69 2.96 15.40 -13.07
C GLN A 69 1.64 14.70 -13.39
N LYS A 70 1.13 14.85 -14.61
CA LYS A 70 -0.12 14.22 -15.03
C LYS A 70 0.16 12.84 -15.64
N TYR A 71 -0.61 11.85 -15.20
CA TYR A 71 -0.62 10.53 -15.82
C TYR A 71 -1.17 10.61 -17.26
N SER A 72 -0.44 10.01 -18.21
CA SER A 72 -0.74 10.04 -19.65
C SER A 72 -0.96 8.65 -20.26
N GLY A 73 -1.14 7.62 -19.44
CA GLY A 73 -1.34 6.24 -19.90
C GLY A 73 -2.82 5.85 -20.05
N PRO A 74 -3.10 4.55 -20.27
CA PRO A 74 -4.46 4.02 -20.37
C PRO A 74 -5.27 4.33 -19.11
N ALA A 75 -6.55 4.70 -19.27
CA ALA A 75 -7.41 5.00 -18.14
C ALA A 75 -7.50 3.80 -17.19
N LEU A 76 -7.21 4.03 -15.91
CA LEU A 76 -7.48 3.05 -14.87
C LEU A 76 -9.00 2.92 -14.71
N GLY A 77 -9.48 1.68 -14.51
CA GLY A 77 -10.89 1.45 -14.21
C GLY A 77 -11.33 2.21 -12.95
N PRO A 78 -12.62 2.58 -12.82
CA PRO A 78 -13.12 3.42 -11.72
C PRO A 78 -12.87 2.80 -10.34
N TYR A 79 -12.80 1.47 -10.27
CA TYR A 79 -12.43 0.74 -9.06
C TYR A 79 -11.00 1.03 -8.63
N LEU A 80 -10.01 0.89 -9.53
CA LEU A 80 -8.60 1.13 -9.22
C LEU A 80 -8.30 2.60 -8.95
N ASP A 81 -8.91 3.50 -9.74
CA ASP A 81 -8.75 4.95 -9.60
C ASP A 81 -9.17 5.44 -8.20
N ARG A 82 -10.25 4.88 -7.64
CA ARG A 82 -10.68 5.19 -6.27
C ARG A 82 -9.57 4.87 -5.24
N TYR A 83 -8.96 3.70 -5.33
CA TYR A 83 -7.92 3.28 -4.38
C TYR A 83 -6.60 4.00 -4.61
N VAL A 84 -6.26 4.34 -5.85
CA VAL A 84 -5.11 5.19 -6.18
C VAL A 84 -5.26 6.57 -5.52
N LYS A 85 -6.43 7.20 -5.69
CA LYS A 85 -6.71 8.51 -5.06
C LYS A 85 -6.63 8.44 -3.55
N LEU A 86 -7.23 7.41 -2.95
CA LEU A 86 -7.17 7.18 -1.50
C LEU A 86 -5.71 7.01 -1.03
N ALA A 87 -4.91 6.25 -1.78
CA ALA A 87 -3.49 6.06 -1.47
C ALA A 87 -2.74 7.40 -1.53
N VAL A 88 -2.89 8.16 -2.62
CA VAL A 88 -2.23 9.47 -2.79
C VAL A 88 -2.65 10.46 -1.70
N GLU A 89 -3.95 10.53 -1.38
CA GLU A 89 -4.47 11.38 -0.30
C GLU A 89 -3.89 10.99 1.06
N SER A 90 -3.86 9.69 1.38
CA SER A 90 -3.26 9.20 2.62
C SER A 90 -1.77 9.55 2.72
N ILE A 91 -1.02 9.43 1.62
CA ILE A 91 0.41 9.79 1.57
C ILE A 91 0.61 11.30 1.77
N LYS A 92 -0.20 12.12 1.10
CA LYS A 92 -0.14 13.58 1.22
C LYS A 92 -0.51 14.07 2.62
N ASN A 93 -1.45 13.40 3.30
CA ASN A 93 -1.86 13.76 4.65
C ASN A 93 -0.82 13.32 5.72
N LEU A 94 -0.11 12.22 5.47
CA LEU A 94 0.75 11.57 6.48
C LEU A 94 2.24 11.87 6.33
N GLU A 95 2.69 12.48 5.21
CA GLU A 95 4.04 12.91 4.76
C GLU A 95 5.29 12.19 5.34
N LYS A 96 5.41 12.05 6.66
CA LYS A 96 6.54 11.43 7.38
C LYS A 96 6.29 9.99 7.85
N SER A 97 5.03 9.57 7.96
CA SER A 97 4.65 8.26 8.55
C SER A 97 4.19 7.23 7.52
N SER A 98 4.14 7.61 6.23
CA SER A 98 3.69 6.73 5.15
C SER A 98 4.88 6.03 4.48
N CYS A 99 4.81 4.70 4.33
CA CYS A 99 5.80 3.91 3.60
C CYS A 99 5.17 3.23 2.39
N TYR A 100 5.87 3.28 1.25
CA TYR A 100 5.51 2.56 0.04
C TYR A 100 6.53 1.46 -0.22
N ILE A 101 6.05 0.23 -0.39
CA ILE A 101 6.89 -0.95 -0.62
C ILE A 101 6.51 -1.54 -1.98
N TRP A 102 7.52 -1.75 -2.83
CA TRP A 102 7.37 -2.42 -4.11
C TRP A 102 8.31 -3.61 -4.20
N SER A 103 7.78 -4.78 -4.60
CA SER A 103 8.57 -5.97 -4.88
C SER A 103 8.87 -6.07 -6.37
N ARG A 104 10.09 -6.54 -6.69
CA ARG A 104 10.61 -6.70 -8.05
C ARG A 104 9.90 -7.79 -8.86
#